data_AF-A0A9X2A191-F1
#
_entry.id   AF-A0A9X2A191-F1
#
_cell.length_a   1.000
_cell.length_b   1.000
_cell.length_c   1.000
_cell.angle_alpha   90.00
_cell.angle_beta   90.00
_cell.angle_gamma   90.00
#
_symmetry.space_group_name_H-M   'P 1'
#
loop_
_entity.id
_entity.type
_entity.pdbx_description
1 polymer ?
#
loop_
_entity_poly.entity_id
_entity_poly.type
_entity_poly.pdbx_seq_one_letter_code
_entity_poly.pdbx_strand_id
1 'polypeptide(L)'
;MKKKHVFILFGTSLILASCGADSEADIVGDVEAQQFRAHYQNDGPAPPSIRDQNKQRVPRYTALQSYADEAGHYISDTATLLEEIAPFFDQPHVQSADVDNTLSKIKNIRDKSSEFIDLNRPEPFDSMHHVHISTLMELDALERILKDMKDPVHHLQVTNARVYYENAILSHKLMEREFLSVTEDFGIH
;
A
#
# COMPACT_ATOMS: atom_id res chain seq x y z
N MET A 1 -6.48 -43.60 -44.05
CA MET A 1 -6.17 -42.95 -45.34
C MET A 1 -6.23 -41.43 -45.15
N LYS A 2 -5.11 -40.77 -45.40
CA LYS A 2 -4.98 -39.31 -45.49
C LYS A 2 -5.83 -38.78 -46.64
N LYS A 3 -6.45 -37.61 -46.50
CA LYS A 3 -6.55 -36.63 -47.60
C LYS A 3 -6.62 -35.22 -47.04
N LYS A 4 -5.70 -34.41 -47.55
CA LYS A 4 -5.38 -33.03 -47.22
C LYS A 4 -6.10 -32.10 -48.21
N HIS A 5 -6.55 -30.97 -47.69
CA HIS A 5 -6.53 -29.58 -48.19
C HIS A 5 -7.09 -29.19 -49.58
N VAL A 6 -7.46 -27.89 -49.61
CA VAL A 6 -7.41 -26.87 -50.70
C VAL A 6 -8.83 -26.37 -51.03
N PHE A 7 -9.29 -25.21 -50.53
CA PHE A 7 -8.96 -23.78 -50.81
C PHE A 7 -9.95 -23.11 -51.82
N ILE A 8 -10.56 -22.01 -51.36
CA ILE A 8 -10.90 -20.73 -52.06
C ILE A 8 -12.19 -20.55 -52.90
N LEU A 9 -12.92 -19.50 -52.46
CA LEU A 9 -13.79 -18.48 -53.08
C LEU A 9 -14.64 -18.77 -54.34
N PHE A 10 -15.91 -18.38 -54.25
CA PHE A 10 -16.69 -17.49 -55.15
C PHE A 10 -18.01 -17.21 -54.38
N GLY A 11 -18.44 -15.99 -54.04
CA GLY A 11 -18.70 -14.84 -54.91
C GLY A 11 -20.21 -14.53 -54.86
N THR A 12 -20.60 -13.50 -54.09
CA THR A 12 -21.75 -12.58 -54.28
C THR A 12 -23.08 -13.10 -54.86
N SER A 13 -24.17 -13.00 -54.07
CA SER A 13 -25.44 -12.30 -54.44
C SER A 13 -26.57 -12.61 -53.44
N LEU A 14 -27.04 -11.60 -52.70
CA LEU A 14 -28.43 -11.12 -52.75
C LEU A 14 -28.59 -9.94 -51.76
N ILE A 15 -28.53 -8.73 -52.29
CA ILE A 15 -29.13 -7.54 -51.67
C ILE A 15 -30.50 -7.42 -52.33
N LEU A 16 -31.57 -7.65 -51.57
CA LEU A 16 -32.92 -7.21 -51.94
C LEU A 16 -33.64 -6.65 -50.70
N ALA A 17 -33.65 -5.32 -50.66
CA ALA A 17 -34.77 -4.45 -50.28
C ALA A 17 -35.63 -4.80 -49.04
N SER A 18 -35.39 -4.06 -47.95
CA SER A 18 -36.46 -3.42 -47.18
C SER A 18 -35.97 -2.10 -46.58
N CYS A 19 -36.00 -1.02 -47.36
CA CYS A 19 -36.09 0.33 -46.79
C CYS A 19 -37.52 0.48 -46.26
N GLY A 20 -37.76 0.06 -45.02
CA GLY A 20 -38.88 0.55 -44.24
C GLY A 20 -38.47 1.91 -43.69
N ALA A 21 -39.17 2.97 -44.09
CA ALA A 21 -39.00 4.28 -43.47
C ALA A 21 -39.57 4.20 -42.05
N ASP A 22 -38.69 4.18 -41.05
CA ASP A 22 -39.08 4.36 -39.66
C ASP A 22 -39.74 5.74 -39.53
N SER A 23 -41.03 5.76 -39.23
CA SER A 23 -41.77 7.00 -39.06
C SER A 23 -41.40 7.65 -37.73
N GLU A 24 -41.26 8.97 -37.69
CA GLU A 24 -41.00 9.74 -36.46
C GLU A 24 -41.99 9.43 -35.33
N ALA A 25 -43.17 8.88 -35.64
CA ALA A 25 -44.16 8.43 -34.66
C ALA A 25 -43.68 7.26 -33.78
N ASP A 26 -42.86 6.34 -34.30
CA ASP A 26 -42.31 5.24 -33.49
C ASP A 26 -41.20 5.72 -32.54
N ILE A 27 -40.43 6.74 -32.94
CA ILE A 27 -39.38 7.33 -32.10
C ILE A 27 -40.00 8.12 -30.93
N VAL A 28 -41.08 8.86 -31.17
CA VAL A 28 -41.78 9.61 -30.11
C VAL A 28 -42.47 8.66 -29.12
N GLY A 29 -43.09 7.58 -29.61
CA GLY A 29 -43.72 6.57 -28.76
C GLY A 29 -42.72 5.85 -27.83
N ASP A 30 -41.50 5.59 -28.31
CA ASP A 30 -40.48 4.91 -27.50
C ASP A 30 -39.86 5.83 -26.43
N VAL A 31 -39.77 7.14 -26.71
CA VAL A 31 -39.34 8.16 -25.72
C VAL A 31 -40.39 8.35 -24.63
N GLU A 32 -41.67 8.41 -24.97
CA GLU A 32 -42.75 8.51 -23.97
C GLU A 32 -42.84 7.24 -23.11
N ALA A 33 -42.66 6.06 -23.72
CA ALA A 33 -42.65 4.78 -23.00
C ALA A 33 -41.47 4.65 -22.01
N GLN A 34 -40.29 5.18 -22.37
CA GLN A 34 -39.13 5.23 -21.46
C GLN A 34 -39.33 6.22 -20.32
N GLN A 35 -39.95 7.38 -20.56
CA GLN A 35 -40.27 8.35 -19.51
C GLN A 35 -41.31 7.83 -18.52
N PHE A 36 -42.33 7.10 -18.99
CA PHE A 36 -43.33 6.48 -18.12
C PHE A 36 -42.76 5.35 -17.25
N ARG A 37 -41.80 4.56 -17.74
CA ARG A 37 -41.11 3.54 -16.93
C ARG A 37 -40.16 4.15 -15.90
N ALA A 38 -39.54 5.29 -16.20
CA ALA A 38 -38.66 5.99 -15.27
C ALA A 38 -39.40 6.60 -14.06
N HIS A 39 -40.69 6.92 -14.19
CA HIS A 39 -41.47 7.49 -13.09
C HIS A 39 -41.93 6.49 -12.03
N TYR A 40 -41.93 5.18 -12.31
CA TYR A 40 -42.44 4.16 -11.39
C TYR A 40 -41.37 3.31 -10.67
N GLN A 41 -40.07 3.57 -10.88
CA GLN A 41 -38.96 2.78 -10.30
C GLN A 41 -38.03 3.53 -9.33
N ASN A 42 -38.31 4.79 -9.00
CA ASN A 42 -37.40 5.67 -8.25
C ASN A 42 -37.70 5.76 -6.73
N ASP A 43 -37.89 4.63 -6.03
CA ASP A 43 -37.89 4.59 -4.55
C ASP A 43 -36.55 4.08 -3.96
N GLY A 44 -35.52 3.90 -4.81
CA GLY A 44 -34.15 3.63 -4.39
C GLY A 44 -33.22 4.81 -4.68
N PRO A 45 -32.20 5.10 -3.85
CA PRO A 45 -31.21 6.11 -4.20
C PRO A 45 -30.56 5.73 -5.54
N ALA A 46 -30.61 6.66 -6.50
CA ALA A 46 -30.00 6.45 -7.81
C ALA A 46 -28.51 6.09 -7.65
N PRO A 47 -27.99 5.10 -8.40
CA PRO A 47 -26.58 4.77 -8.35
C PRO A 47 -25.74 6.03 -8.68
N PRO A 48 -24.60 6.25 -8.00
CA PRO A 48 -23.83 7.48 -8.14
C PRO A 48 -23.40 7.69 -9.59
N SER A 49 -23.54 8.92 -10.08
CA SER A 49 -23.18 9.24 -11.46
C SER A 49 -21.68 9.05 -11.70
N ILE A 50 -21.27 8.80 -12.94
CA ILE A 50 -19.84 8.70 -13.32
C ILE A 50 -19.07 9.97 -12.89
N ARG A 51 -19.73 11.13 -12.92
CA ARG A 51 -19.15 12.40 -12.46
C ARG A 51 -18.91 12.39 -10.94
N ASP A 52 -19.84 11.89 -10.16
CA ASP A 52 -19.70 11.78 -8.70
C ASP A 52 -18.64 10.76 -8.31
N GLN A 53 -18.58 9.63 -9.03
CA GLN A 53 -17.53 8.63 -8.85
C GLN A 53 -16.14 9.20 -9.17
N ASN A 54 -15.99 9.94 -10.27
CA ASN A 54 -14.72 10.56 -10.64
C ASN A 54 -14.30 11.66 -9.66
N LYS A 55 -15.26 12.45 -9.16
CA LYS A 55 -15.01 13.47 -8.13
C LYS A 55 -14.50 12.85 -6.82
N GLN A 56 -14.90 11.62 -6.49
CA GLN A 56 -14.41 10.89 -5.32
C GLN A 56 -13.09 10.14 -5.58
N ARG A 57 -12.80 9.73 -6.83
CA ARG A 57 -11.55 9.03 -7.19
C ARG A 57 -10.32 9.92 -7.08
N VAL A 58 -10.38 11.17 -7.54
CA VAL A 58 -9.22 12.07 -7.55
C VAL A 58 -8.67 12.32 -6.14
N PRO A 59 -9.48 12.72 -5.13
CA PRO A 59 -8.98 12.92 -3.77
C PRO A 59 -8.41 11.66 -3.12
N ARG A 60 -8.98 10.48 -3.40
CA ARG A 60 -8.46 9.20 -2.88
C ARG A 60 -7.08 8.90 -3.44
N TYR A 61 -6.87 9.13 -4.74
CA TYR A 61 -5.56 8.94 -5.36
C TYR A 61 -4.52 9.92 -4.81
N THR A 62 -4.89 11.19 -4.62
CA THR A 62 -4.00 12.19 -3.99
C THR A 62 -3.63 11.80 -2.56
N ALA A 63 -4.60 11.37 -1.74
CA ALA A 63 -4.31 10.93 -0.37
C ALA A 63 -3.42 9.69 -0.33
N LEU A 64 -3.61 8.76 -1.28
CA LEU A 64 -2.77 7.57 -1.41
C LEU A 64 -1.33 7.93 -1.76
N GLN A 65 -1.13 8.80 -2.75
CA GLN A 65 0.20 9.27 -3.15
C GLN A 65 0.89 10.01 -1.99
N SER A 66 0.21 10.98 -1.37
CA SER A 66 0.80 11.74 -0.26
C SER A 66 1.18 10.86 0.92
N TYR A 67 0.38 9.85 1.26
CA TYR A 67 0.76 8.90 2.30
C TYR A 67 1.95 8.05 1.86
N ALA A 68 2.01 7.62 0.60
CA ALA A 68 3.12 6.84 0.08
C ALA A 68 4.45 7.62 0.13
N ASP A 69 4.43 8.92 -0.21
CA ASP A 69 5.61 9.79 -0.14
C ASP A 69 6.15 9.87 1.31
N GLU A 70 5.26 10.14 2.28
CA GLU A 70 5.62 10.21 3.71
C GLU A 70 6.09 8.85 4.24
N ALA A 71 5.43 7.76 3.86
CA ALA A 71 5.82 6.41 4.25
C ALA A 71 7.20 6.03 3.68
N GLY A 72 7.48 6.38 2.42
CA GLY A 72 8.78 6.14 1.80
C GLY A 72 9.90 6.89 2.51
N HIS A 73 9.68 8.17 2.85
CA HIS A 73 10.62 8.95 3.66
C HIS A 73 10.85 8.33 5.04
N TYR A 74 9.77 7.96 5.74
CA TYR A 74 9.88 7.31 7.05
C TYR A 74 10.66 5.99 6.99
N ILE A 75 10.38 5.13 6.02
CA ILE A 75 11.06 3.84 5.84
C ILE A 75 12.55 4.06 5.60
N SER A 76 12.93 5.00 4.74
CA SER A 76 14.32 5.33 4.45
C SER A 76 15.06 5.86 5.68
N ASP A 77 14.47 6.83 6.39
CA ASP A 77 15.08 7.42 7.58
C ASP A 77 15.30 6.39 8.68
N THR A 78 14.31 5.51 8.90
CA THR A 78 14.41 4.47 9.91
C THR A 78 15.39 3.36 9.52
N ALA A 79 15.54 3.05 8.23
CA ALA A 79 16.59 2.15 7.74
C ALA A 79 17.98 2.68 8.11
N THR A 80 18.24 3.96 7.84
CA THR A 80 19.52 4.60 8.19
C THR A 80 19.79 4.56 9.69
N LEU A 81 18.80 4.90 10.53
CA LEU A 81 18.97 4.85 11.99
C LEU A 81 19.22 3.43 12.51
N LEU A 82 18.58 2.42 11.92
CA LEU A 82 18.83 1.02 12.25
C LEU A 82 20.24 0.60 11.83
N GLU A 83 20.70 0.97 10.63
CA GLU A 83 22.08 0.72 10.19
C GLU A 83 23.12 1.37 11.11
N GLU A 84 22.85 2.58 11.59
CA GLU A 84 23.71 3.26 12.55
C GLU A 84 23.79 2.56 13.91
N ILE A 85 22.83 1.70 14.26
CA ILE A 85 22.87 0.88 15.48
C ILE A 85 23.80 -0.33 15.30
N ALA A 86 23.95 -0.87 14.09
CA ALA A 86 24.75 -2.08 13.83
C ALA A 86 26.14 -2.09 14.48
N PRO A 87 26.95 -1.01 14.40
CA PRO A 87 28.30 -0.99 14.97
C PRO A 87 28.35 -1.28 16.47
N PHE A 88 27.29 -0.97 17.24
CA PHE A 88 27.22 -1.27 18.67
C PHE A 88 27.45 -2.76 18.96
N PHE A 89 26.90 -3.62 18.10
CA PHE A 89 26.96 -5.06 18.31
C PHE A 89 28.29 -5.69 17.88
N ASP A 90 29.08 -5.01 17.07
CA ASP A 90 30.36 -5.51 16.53
C ASP A 90 31.57 -5.03 17.36
N GLN A 91 31.34 -4.18 18.36
CA GLN A 91 32.39 -3.70 19.25
C GLN A 91 32.85 -4.79 20.23
N PRO A 92 34.16 -4.98 20.42
CA PRO A 92 34.70 -5.97 21.36
C PRO A 92 34.52 -5.56 22.83
N HIS A 93 34.37 -4.27 23.11
CA HIS A 93 34.18 -3.72 24.46
C HIS A 93 33.15 -2.61 24.39
N VAL A 94 31.96 -2.87 24.93
CA VAL A 94 30.85 -1.92 24.99
C VAL A 94 30.94 -1.14 26.31
N GLN A 95 30.90 0.19 26.22
CA GLN A 95 30.84 1.08 27.38
C GLN A 95 29.42 1.62 27.58
N SER A 96 29.12 2.16 28.76
CA SER A 96 27.81 2.79 29.02
C SER A 96 27.48 3.91 28.02
N ALA A 97 28.49 4.66 27.56
CA ALA A 97 28.30 5.69 26.54
C ALA A 97 27.81 5.12 25.20
N ASP A 98 28.22 3.90 24.82
CA ASP A 98 27.76 3.24 23.60
C ASP A 98 26.31 2.77 23.74
N VAL A 99 25.92 2.33 24.94
CA VAL A 99 24.52 2.00 25.29
C VAL A 99 23.64 3.24 25.19
N ASP A 100 24.06 4.36 25.81
CA ASP A 100 23.32 5.63 25.77
C ASP A 100 23.17 6.17 24.35
N ASN A 101 24.24 6.08 23.55
CA ASN A 101 24.20 6.45 22.13
C ASN A 101 23.19 5.59 21.36
N THR A 102 23.17 4.29 21.60
CA THR A 102 22.23 3.35 20.95
C THR A 102 20.79 3.63 21.37
N LEU A 103 20.55 3.86 22.66
CA LEU A 103 19.24 4.27 23.19
C LEU A 103 18.74 5.58 22.56
N SER A 104 19.65 6.53 22.30
CA SER A 104 19.28 7.79 21.64
C SER A 104 18.79 7.59 20.19
N LYS A 105 19.39 6.64 19.46
CA LYS A 105 18.98 6.28 18.09
C LYS A 105 17.62 5.59 18.08
N ILE A 106 17.40 4.65 19.01
CA ILE A 106 16.09 4.01 19.18
C ILE A 106 15.01 5.05 19.50
N LYS A 107 15.31 5.99 20.39
CA LYS A 107 14.41 7.10 20.71
C LYS A 107 14.09 7.93 19.46
N ASN A 108 15.07 8.24 18.61
CA ASN A 108 14.86 8.97 17.37
C ASN A 108 13.90 8.23 16.41
N ILE A 109 14.06 6.91 16.27
CA ILE A 109 13.12 6.09 15.49
C ILE A 109 11.70 6.20 16.06
N ARG A 110 11.55 6.13 17.39
CA ARG A 110 10.24 6.24 18.06
C ARG A 110 9.60 7.61 17.89
N ASP A 111 10.38 8.68 18.02
CA ASP A 111 9.88 10.04 17.85
C ASP A 111 9.34 10.23 16.41
N LYS A 112 10.10 9.80 15.39
CA LYS A 112 9.66 9.77 13.98
C LYS A 112 8.42 8.89 13.76
N SER A 113 8.37 7.74 14.44
CA SER A 113 7.23 6.82 14.35
C SER A 113 5.94 7.43 14.89
N SER A 114 6.03 8.21 15.97
CA SER A 114 4.86 8.92 16.53
C SER A 114 4.28 9.88 15.52
N GLU A 115 5.12 10.67 14.84
CA GLU A 115 4.70 11.59 13.78
C GLU A 115 4.05 10.85 12.61
N PHE A 116 4.62 9.70 12.23
CA PHE A 116 4.13 8.89 11.11
C PHE A 116 2.80 8.18 11.41
N ILE A 117 2.59 7.68 12.64
CA ILE A 117 1.35 6.99 13.05
C ILE A 117 0.14 7.92 13.04
N ASP A 118 0.36 9.21 13.30
CA ASP A 118 -0.71 10.21 13.32
C ASP A 118 -1.20 10.61 11.93
N LEU A 119 -0.54 10.15 10.86
CA LEU A 119 -0.99 10.34 9.49
C LEU A 119 -2.29 9.57 9.21
N ASN A 120 -3.17 10.16 8.40
CA ASN A 120 -4.39 9.50 7.97
C ASN A 120 -4.06 8.38 6.97
N ARG A 121 -4.00 7.13 7.46
CA ARG A 121 -3.62 5.96 6.69
C ARG A 121 -4.71 5.51 5.69
N PRO A 122 -4.39 5.39 4.39
CA PRO A 122 -5.23 4.71 3.43
C PRO A 122 -5.26 3.18 3.66
N GLU A 123 -6.42 2.55 3.48
CA GLU A 123 -6.65 1.10 3.63
C GLU A 123 -5.59 0.21 2.95
N PRO A 124 -5.10 0.51 1.71
CA PRO A 124 -4.07 -0.33 1.08
C PRO A 124 -2.79 -0.51 1.92
N PHE A 125 -2.46 0.43 2.81
CA PHE A 125 -1.27 0.40 3.64
C PHE A 125 -1.47 -0.30 5.00
N ASP A 126 -2.62 -0.93 5.25
CA ASP A 126 -2.90 -1.61 6.53
C ASP A 126 -1.89 -2.73 6.84
N SER A 127 -1.53 -3.56 5.87
CA SER A 127 -0.52 -4.63 6.04
C SER A 127 0.84 -4.06 6.41
N MET A 128 1.29 -3.03 5.69
CA MET A 128 2.53 -2.32 5.98
C MET A 128 2.52 -1.75 7.40
N HIS A 129 1.39 -1.18 7.84
CA HIS A 129 1.25 -0.65 9.20
C HIS A 129 1.31 -1.75 10.27
N HIS A 130 0.71 -2.92 10.04
CA HIS A 130 0.84 -4.03 10.99
C HIS A 130 2.30 -4.46 11.20
N VAL A 131 3.08 -4.51 10.11
CA VAL A 131 4.52 -4.81 10.19
C VAL A 131 5.30 -3.68 10.86
N HIS A 132 4.92 -2.42 10.62
CA HIS A 132 5.47 -1.27 11.32
C HIS A 132 5.32 -1.43 12.85
N ILE A 133 4.13 -1.78 13.34
CA ILE A 133 3.90 -2.01 14.78
C ILE A 133 4.79 -3.14 15.30
N SER A 134 4.95 -4.24 14.55
CA SER A 134 5.87 -5.33 14.93
C SER A 134 7.32 -4.83 15.05
N THR A 135 7.75 -3.96 14.15
CA THR A 135 9.09 -3.35 14.20
C THR A 135 9.29 -2.53 15.49
N LEU A 136 8.28 -1.74 15.88
CA LEU A 136 8.32 -0.95 17.11
C LEU A 136 8.35 -1.83 18.36
N MET A 137 7.63 -2.95 18.36
CA MET A 137 7.64 -3.90 19.49
C MET A 137 9.03 -4.51 19.70
N GLU A 138 9.74 -4.85 18.62
CA GLU A 138 11.12 -5.35 18.71
C GLU A 138 12.09 -4.26 19.20
N LEU A 139 11.88 -3.01 18.77
CA LEU A 139 12.65 -1.85 19.27
C LEU A 139 12.39 -1.57 20.75
N ASP A 140 11.14 -1.69 21.22
CA ASP A 140 10.79 -1.56 22.63
C ASP A 140 11.46 -2.64 23.49
N ALA A 141 11.49 -3.88 22.98
CA ALA A 141 12.16 -4.98 23.64
C ALA A 141 13.69 -4.78 23.69
N LEU A 142 14.28 -4.31 22.59
CA LEU A 142 15.69 -3.92 22.53
C LEU A 142 16.00 -2.81 23.55
N GLU A 143 15.20 -1.74 23.56
CA GLU A 143 15.35 -0.61 24.48
C GLU A 143 15.34 -1.07 25.94
N ARG A 144 14.39 -1.95 26.30
CA ARG A 144 14.30 -2.50 27.66
C ARG A 144 15.58 -3.24 28.05
N ILE A 145 16.09 -4.10 27.16
CA ILE A 145 17.31 -4.88 27.45
C ILE A 145 18.53 -3.98 27.57
N LEU A 146 18.66 -2.97 26.72
CA LEU A 146 19.74 -1.99 26.79
C LEU A 146 19.70 -1.21 28.12
N LYS A 147 18.52 -0.78 28.57
CA LYS A 147 18.33 -0.10 29.86
C LYS A 147 18.64 -0.98 31.07
N ASP A 148 18.44 -2.28 30.94
CA ASP A 148 18.72 -3.26 32.00
C ASP A 148 20.19 -3.69 32.05
N MET A 149 21.04 -3.26 31.11
CA MET A 149 22.45 -3.62 31.09
C MET A 149 23.21 -3.02 32.27
N LYS A 150 24.02 -3.86 32.93
CA LYS A 150 24.88 -3.43 34.04
C LYS A 150 26.29 -3.13 33.56
N ASP A 151 26.91 -2.10 34.14
CA ASP A 151 28.32 -1.78 33.99
C ASP A 151 29.18 -2.61 34.97
N PRO A 152 30.24 -3.32 34.53
CA PRO A 152 30.71 -3.47 33.14
C PRO A 152 29.78 -4.33 32.28
N VAL A 153 29.57 -3.89 31.03
CA VAL A 153 28.68 -4.57 30.08
C VAL A 153 29.29 -5.90 29.65
N HIS A 154 28.76 -6.99 30.22
CA HIS A 154 29.12 -8.34 29.83
C HIS A 154 28.66 -8.68 28.41
N HIS A 155 29.52 -9.34 27.61
CA HIS A 155 29.24 -9.72 26.22
C HIS A 155 27.90 -10.45 26.01
N LEU A 156 27.51 -11.35 26.92
CA LEU A 156 26.21 -12.05 26.84
C LEU A 156 25.01 -11.10 26.85
N GLN A 157 25.09 -9.95 27.51
CA GLN A 157 24.03 -8.94 27.47
C GLN A 157 23.91 -8.35 26.05
N VAL A 158 25.05 -8.06 25.41
CA VAL A 158 25.11 -7.58 24.02
C VAL A 158 24.56 -8.63 23.04
N THR A 159 24.92 -9.90 23.20
CA THR A 159 24.38 -11.00 22.39
C THR A 159 22.86 -11.13 22.55
N ASN A 160 22.34 -11.01 23.77
CA ASN A 160 20.90 -11.08 24.01
C ASN A 160 20.16 -9.89 23.39
N ALA A 161 20.73 -8.67 23.46
CA ALA A 161 20.16 -7.49 22.81
C ALA A 161 20.18 -7.62 21.28
N ARG A 162 21.24 -8.21 20.70
CA ARG A 162 21.40 -8.39 19.25
C ARG A 162 20.20 -9.08 18.61
N VAL A 163 19.60 -10.06 19.27
CA VAL A 163 18.43 -10.79 18.75
C VAL A 163 17.27 -9.85 18.43
N TYR A 164 16.97 -8.90 19.32
CA TYR A 164 15.86 -7.96 19.12
C TYR A 164 16.19 -6.90 18.06
N TYR A 165 17.46 -6.49 17.99
CA TYR A 165 17.92 -5.65 16.89
C TYR A 165 17.78 -6.34 15.53
N GLU A 166 18.20 -7.60 15.41
CA GLU A 166 18.08 -8.39 14.18
C GLU A 166 16.60 -8.61 13.81
N ASN A 167 15.72 -8.87 14.78
CA ASN A 167 14.28 -8.95 14.55
C ASN A 167 13.66 -7.62 14.10
N ALA A 168 14.12 -6.49 14.66
CA ALA A 168 13.68 -5.16 14.24
C ALA A 168 14.10 -4.89 12.78
N ILE A 169 15.34 -5.23 12.40
CA ILE A 169 15.82 -5.14 11.01
C ILE A 169 14.97 -6.00 10.07
N LEU A 170 14.68 -7.25 10.46
CA LEU A 170 13.88 -8.15 9.64
C LEU A 170 12.46 -7.61 9.45
N SER A 171 11.84 -7.13 10.52
CA SER A 171 10.50 -6.55 10.48
C SER A 171 10.47 -5.26 9.65
N HIS A 172 11.50 -4.41 9.77
CA HIS A 172 11.65 -3.21 8.95
C HIS A 172 11.75 -3.54 7.45
N LYS A 173 12.54 -4.55 7.07
CA LYS A 173 12.62 -5.02 5.67
C LYS A 173 11.30 -5.60 5.16
N LEU A 174 10.54 -6.27 6.03
CA LEU A 174 9.19 -6.72 5.67
C LEU A 174 8.27 -5.52 5.45
N MET A 175 8.36 -4.48 6.28
CA MET A 175 7.60 -3.24 6.11
C MET A 175 7.90 -2.57 4.77
N GLU A 176 9.18 -2.46 4.40
CA GLU A 176 9.62 -1.97 3.09
C GLU A 176 9.03 -2.79 1.94
N ARG A 177 9.02 -4.12 2.06
CA ARG A 177 8.43 -4.98 1.03
C ARG A 177 6.94 -4.77 0.87
N GLU A 178 6.19 -4.68 1.97
CA GLU A 178 4.75 -4.40 1.91
C GLU A 178 4.48 -3.02 1.30
N PHE A 179 5.29 -2.01 1.65
CA PHE A 179 5.24 -0.68 1.02
C PHE A 179 5.45 -0.78 -0.50
N LEU A 180 6.52 -1.45 -0.95
CA LEU A 180 6.83 -1.61 -2.37
C LEU A 180 5.69 -2.31 -3.12
N SER A 181 5.12 -3.37 -2.53
CA SER A 181 3.97 -4.08 -3.11
C SER A 181 2.78 -3.15 -3.33
N VAL A 182 2.44 -2.32 -2.33
CA VAL A 182 1.34 -1.37 -2.45
C VAL A 182 1.65 -0.29 -3.50
N THR A 183 2.87 0.24 -3.52
CA THR A 183 3.23 1.25 -4.53
C THR A 183 3.20 0.69 -5.95
N GLU A 184 3.60 -0.56 -6.14
CA GLU A 184 3.55 -1.25 -7.44
C GLU A 184 2.10 -1.49 -7.88
N ASP A 185 1.25 -2.05 -7.01
CA ASP A 185 -0.15 -2.36 -7.31
C ASP A 185 -0.96 -1.11 -7.73
N PHE A 186 -0.58 0.07 -7.20
CA PHE A 186 -1.27 1.34 -7.44
C PHE A 186 -0.54 2.27 -8.40
N GLY A 187 0.63 1.88 -8.93
CA GLY A 187 1.41 2.68 -9.88
C GLY A 187 1.92 4.00 -9.29
N ILE A 188 2.39 3.96 -8.05
CA ILE A 188 3.00 5.08 -7.32
C ILE A 188 4.52 4.99 -7.54
N HIS A 189 5.15 6.09 -7.96
CA HIS A 189 6.57 6.16 -8.32
C HIS A 189 7.26 7.35 -7.66
#